data_AF-A0A938VTT6-F1
#
_entry.id   AF-A0A938VTT6-F1
#
_cell.length_a   1.000
_cell.length_b   1.000
_cell.length_c   1.000
_cell.angle_alpha   90.00
_cell.angle_beta   90.00
_cell.angle_gamma   90.00
#
_symmetry.space_group_name_H-M   'P 1'
#
loop_
_entity.id
_entity.type
_entity.pdbx_description
1 polymer ?
#
loop_
_entity_poly.entity_id
_entity_poly.type
_entity_poly.pdbx_seq_one_letter_code
_entity_poly.pdbx_strand_id
1 'polypeptide(L)'
;MPLLRRRFPVPRLCHHRQKKPFPSSLSLLAQRPRRSSHRSDCLILRRFWLGLRVRQGFGRGPRHSQSRRTARHSPAPALNTTRIKEILAARGLRPLRQLGQNFLAEPTLAAQIAQAIGPAGSEPVQEIGPGLGALTRALLAAGHSVEALEIDQGLISFLQEDFKTEPRFKLIEGDALKTLLSQPPRKLLCGNLPYSISTPLLVQLALRQPPPETVVVTLQKEVADRFAAQPRSSDYGAVTVLLQTVFQIEKVRALPPEVFYPRPRVDSAVLRLLRRPSIPGGLEKFYAFVRKGFSQRRKQLKRVLPVNLARRAEELDPSEWWQLYEQCGRAI
;
A
#
# COMPACT_ATOMS: atom_id res chain seq x y z
N MET A 1 -48.06 -30.17 41.34
CA MET A 1 -48.10 -31.63 41.06
C MET A 1 -48.08 -31.83 39.52
N PRO A 2 -47.82 -33.02 38.95
CA PRO A 2 -46.43 -33.37 38.62
C PRO A 2 -46.19 -34.07 37.24
N LEU A 3 -44.91 -34.37 36.95
CA LEU A 3 -44.44 -35.45 36.05
C LEU A 3 -44.71 -35.25 34.52
N LEU A 4 -44.08 -35.97 33.58
CA LEU A 4 -43.27 -37.21 33.65
C LEU A 4 -41.81 -37.09 33.18
N ARG A 5 -40.99 -38.06 33.64
CA ARG A 5 -39.71 -38.46 33.06
C ARG A 5 -39.92 -39.59 32.03
N ARG A 6 -39.01 -39.73 31.06
CA ARG A 6 -38.54 -41.05 30.56
C ARG A 6 -37.00 -41.05 30.39
N ARG A 7 -36.38 -42.23 30.34
CA ARG A 7 -34.93 -42.49 30.29
C ARG A 7 -34.65 -43.67 29.35
N PHE A 8 -33.36 -43.85 28.99
CA PHE A 8 -32.73 -45.06 28.45
C PHE A 8 -33.06 -45.43 26.99
N PRO A 9 -32.23 -46.26 26.30
CA PRO A 9 -31.01 -46.96 26.77
C PRO A 9 -29.71 -46.58 26.02
N VAL A 10 -28.63 -47.35 26.25
CA VAL A 10 -27.28 -47.18 25.68
C VAL A 10 -26.68 -48.55 25.30
N PRO A 11 -26.02 -48.68 24.14
CA PRO A 11 -24.86 -49.56 23.93
C PRO A 11 -23.60 -48.70 23.64
N ARG A 12 -22.45 -48.81 24.32
CA ARG A 12 -21.55 -49.96 24.56
C ARG A 12 -21.07 -50.66 23.29
N LEU A 13 -19.81 -50.41 22.89
CA LEU A 13 -18.70 -51.39 22.96
C LEU A 13 -17.33 -50.74 22.59
N CYS A 14 -16.29 -51.21 23.31
CA CYS A 14 -14.90 -51.52 22.96
C CYS A 14 -14.28 -51.00 21.63
N HIS A 15 -12.96 -50.66 21.52
CA HIS A 15 -11.80 -50.97 22.39
C HIS A 15 -10.56 -50.05 22.05
N HIS A 16 -9.29 -50.17 22.50
CA HIS A 16 -8.57 -51.16 23.33
C HIS A 16 -7.55 -50.57 24.35
N ARG A 17 -6.28 -50.36 23.98
CA ARG A 17 -5.08 -50.01 24.81
C ARG A 17 -4.12 -49.13 23.97
N GLN A 18 -3.29 -48.18 24.46
CA GLN A 18 -2.33 -48.03 25.57
C GLN A 18 -0.87 -48.53 25.32
N LYS A 19 0.11 -47.59 25.50
CA LYS A 19 1.54 -47.72 25.88
C LYS A 19 2.66 -48.02 24.84
N LYS A 20 3.52 -46.99 24.62
CA LYS A 20 5.02 -46.88 24.80
C LYS A 20 5.87 -48.17 24.89
N PRO A 21 7.16 -48.20 24.41
CA PRO A 21 8.23 -47.25 24.85
C PRO A 21 9.35 -46.86 23.85
N PHE A 22 10.36 -46.11 24.36
CA PHE A 22 11.70 -45.82 23.78
C PHE A 22 12.68 -47.01 23.97
N PRO A 23 13.76 -47.12 23.16
CA PRO A 23 15.11 -46.62 23.54
C PRO A 23 15.90 -45.97 22.36
N SER A 24 17.24 -45.82 22.46
CA SER A 24 17.87 -44.54 22.83
C SER A 24 19.42 -44.57 22.85
N SER A 25 20.10 -44.24 21.74
CA SER A 25 21.58 -44.03 21.64
C SER A 25 21.89 -43.04 20.49
N LEU A 26 22.65 -41.96 20.69
CA LEU A 26 24.13 -41.84 20.74
C LEU A 26 24.81 -42.26 19.42
N SER A 27 25.63 -41.43 18.73
CA SER A 27 26.27 -40.14 19.12
C SER A 27 26.03 -39.06 18.03
N LEU A 28 26.91 -38.13 17.58
CA LEU A 28 28.33 -37.75 17.80
C LEU A 28 28.57 -36.29 17.32
N LEU A 29 29.79 -35.77 17.45
CA LEU A 29 30.35 -34.56 16.80
C LEU A 29 29.57 -33.23 16.87
N ALA A 30 29.77 -32.49 17.96
CA ALA A 30 29.68 -31.03 17.95
C ALA A 30 31.04 -30.41 17.57
N GLN A 31 31.06 -29.36 16.74
CA GLN A 31 32.23 -28.51 16.54
C GLN A 31 31.85 -27.02 16.65
N ARG A 32 32.67 -26.25 17.37
CA ARG A 32 32.56 -24.79 17.52
C ARG A 32 33.74 -24.11 16.80
N PRO A 33 33.51 -23.06 16.00
CA PRO A 33 34.52 -22.02 15.80
C PRO A 33 34.69 -21.19 17.09
N ARG A 34 35.90 -20.67 17.32
CA ARG A 34 36.20 -19.83 18.49
C ARG A 34 35.81 -18.37 18.24
N ARG A 35 35.59 -17.61 19.33
CA ARG A 35 35.68 -16.14 19.29
C ARG A 35 37.12 -15.76 18.92
N SER A 36 37.31 -14.93 17.90
CA SER A 36 38.50 -14.09 17.76
C SER A 36 38.12 -12.66 18.17
N SER A 37 39.00 -12.02 18.95
CA SER A 37 38.82 -10.63 19.37
C SER A 37 39.81 -9.76 18.61
N HIS A 38 39.33 -8.75 17.90
CA HIS A 38 40.13 -7.59 17.50
C HIS A 38 39.28 -6.34 17.69
N ARG A 39 39.76 -5.44 18.55
CA ARG A 39 39.36 -4.03 18.53
C ARG A 39 40.21 -3.34 17.47
N SER A 40 39.59 -2.53 16.63
CA SER A 40 40.21 -1.35 16.03
C SER A 40 39.13 -0.30 15.87
N ASP A 41 39.27 0.80 16.59
CA ASP A 41 38.44 1.98 16.37
C ASP A 41 38.82 2.65 15.03
N CYS A 42 37.83 3.21 14.33
CA CYS A 42 38.03 4.48 13.65
C CYS A 42 36.68 5.14 13.32
N LEU A 43 36.54 6.40 13.72
CA LEU A 43 35.54 7.29 13.15
C LEU A 43 35.96 7.66 11.72
N ILE A 44 35.00 7.93 10.82
CA ILE A 44 34.98 9.15 9.98
C ILE A 44 33.70 9.23 9.11
N LEU A 45 33.13 10.45 9.10
CA LEU A 45 32.26 11.14 8.13
C LEU A 45 31.47 10.31 7.08
N ARG A 46 30.14 10.46 6.94
CA ARG A 46 29.38 11.64 6.43
C ARG A 46 29.82 12.17 5.05
N ARG A 47 28.82 12.36 4.17
CA ARG A 47 28.83 13.06 2.87
C ARG A 47 29.69 12.42 1.75
N PHE A 48 29.00 12.00 0.68
CA PHE A 48 29.39 12.37 -0.69
C PHE A 48 28.12 12.62 -1.53
N TRP A 49 27.84 13.89 -1.81
CA TRP A 49 26.80 14.32 -2.75
C TRP A 49 27.19 15.68 -3.34
N LEU A 50 28.03 15.65 -4.37
CA LEU A 50 28.34 16.76 -5.28
C LEU A 50 29.10 16.16 -6.48
N GLY A 51 28.83 16.66 -7.69
CA GLY A 51 29.27 16.02 -8.91
C GLY A 51 30.66 16.44 -9.39
N LEU A 52 31.27 15.61 -10.25
CA LEU A 52 32.31 16.07 -11.17
C LEU A 52 31.72 16.34 -12.56
N ARG A 53 32.08 17.48 -13.14
CA ARG A 53 32.09 17.63 -14.59
C ARG A 53 33.34 16.94 -15.13
N VAL A 54 33.20 16.11 -16.16
CA VAL A 54 34.30 15.76 -17.07
C VAL A 54 33.85 16.14 -18.48
N ARG A 55 34.78 16.63 -19.31
CA ARG A 55 34.48 17.27 -20.59
C ARG A 55 35.43 16.73 -21.67
N GLN A 56 34.89 16.58 -22.88
CA GLN A 56 35.59 16.26 -24.14
C GLN A 56 36.20 14.85 -24.28
N GLY A 57 35.96 14.27 -25.45
CA GLY A 57 36.50 12.99 -25.92
C GLY A 57 35.88 12.68 -27.28
N PHE A 58 36.55 13.08 -28.37
CA PHE A 58 36.01 12.97 -29.73
C PHE A 58 36.16 11.55 -30.30
N GLY A 59 35.08 11.01 -30.86
CA GLY A 59 35.10 9.81 -31.69
C GLY A 59 33.98 9.86 -32.73
N ARG A 60 34.33 9.87 -34.02
CA ARG A 60 33.35 9.88 -35.14
C ARG A 60 33.24 8.49 -35.76
N GLY A 61 32.17 7.76 -35.45
CA GLY A 61 31.74 6.57 -36.18
C GLY A 61 30.69 6.89 -37.26
N PRO A 62 30.45 6.00 -38.25
CA PRO A 62 29.59 6.28 -39.39
C PRO A 62 28.09 6.36 -39.03
N ARG A 63 27.35 7.19 -39.76
CA ARG A 63 25.93 7.45 -39.55
C ARG A 63 25.06 6.47 -40.36
N HIS A 64 24.47 5.47 -39.71
CA HIS A 64 23.31 4.78 -40.29
C HIS A 64 22.01 5.51 -39.93
N SER A 65 21.52 6.31 -40.87
CA SER A 65 20.28 7.07 -40.76
C SER A 65 19.05 6.18 -41.02
N GLN A 66 18.50 5.55 -39.98
CA GLN A 66 17.13 5.05 -40.00
C GLN A 66 16.22 5.94 -39.15
N SER A 67 15.65 6.95 -39.81
CA SER A 67 14.60 7.80 -39.24
C SER A 67 13.30 7.01 -39.04
N ARG A 68 13.21 6.24 -37.95
CA ARG A 68 11.92 5.81 -37.40
C ARG A 68 11.16 7.07 -36.97
N ARG A 69 10.30 7.58 -37.85
CA ARG A 69 9.26 8.56 -37.49
C ARG A 69 8.30 7.88 -36.53
N THR A 70 8.61 7.92 -35.23
CA THR A 70 7.59 7.74 -34.21
C THR A 70 6.47 8.73 -34.51
N ALA A 71 5.22 8.26 -34.51
CA ALA A 71 4.08 9.15 -34.57
C ALA A 71 4.22 10.14 -33.40
N ARG A 72 4.11 11.45 -33.68
CA ARG A 72 4.05 12.45 -32.62
C ARG A 72 2.67 12.35 -31.98
N HIS A 73 2.52 11.41 -31.05
CA HIS A 73 1.45 11.45 -30.04
C HIS A 73 1.57 12.78 -29.32
N SER A 74 0.78 13.74 -29.76
CA SER A 74 0.56 14.97 -29.02
C SER A 74 -0.16 14.54 -27.73
N PRO A 75 0.44 14.71 -26.54
CA PRO A 75 -0.19 14.26 -25.31
C PRO A 75 -1.52 14.99 -25.17
N ALA A 76 -2.57 14.26 -24.79
CA ALA A 76 -3.90 14.82 -24.60
C ALA A 76 -3.84 16.01 -23.63
N PRO A 77 -4.57 17.12 -23.90
CA PRO A 77 -4.37 18.39 -23.22
C PRO A 77 -4.60 18.27 -21.71
N ALA A 78 -3.76 18.97 -20.94
CA ALA A 78 -3.71 18.86 -19.50
C ALA A 78 -5.04 19.29 -18.85
N LEU A 79 -5.50 18.53 -17.84
CA LEU A 79 -6.80 18.76 -17.22
C LEU A 79 -6.76 19.91 -16.22
N ASN A 80 -7.61 20.91 -16.48
CA ASN A 80 -7.98 21.97 -15.55
C ASN A 80 -9.49 21.95 -15.28
N THR A 81 -9.96 22.77 -14.33
CA THR A 81 -11.38 22.80 -13.92
C THR A 81 -12.35 23.08 -15.08
N THR A 82 -11.97 23.93 -16.04
CA THR A 82 -12.78 24.23 -17.22
C THR A 82 -12.87 23.01 -18.14
N ARG A 83 -11.73 22.40 -18.47
CA ARG A 83 -11.67 21.21 -19.33
C ARG A 83 -12.39 20.01 -18.74
N ILE A 84 -12.34 19.85 -17.42
CA ILE A 84 -13.10 18.82 -16.70
C ILE A 84 -14.62 19.04 -16.85
N LYS A 85 -15.10 20.28 -16.70
CA LYS A 85 -16.51 20.63 -16.93
C LYS A 85 -16.94 20.38 -18.37
N GLU A 86 -16.12 20.76 -19.36
CA GLU A 86 -16.36 20.49 -20.78
C GLU A 86 -16.53 19.00 -21.07
N ILE A 87 -15.57 18.16 -20.63
CA ILE A 87 -15.58 16.71 -20.89
C ILE A 87 -16.80 16.03 -20.27
N LEU A 88 -17.16 16.43 -19.04
CA LEU A 88 -18.34 15.91 -18.34
C LEU A 88 -19.63 16.33 -19.07
N ALA A 89 -19.78 17.62 -19.40
CA ALA A 89 -20.96 18.14 -20.08
C ALA A 89 -21.15 17.51 -21.47
N ALA A 90 -20.09 17.41 -22.27
CA ALA A 90 -20.12 16.85 -23.62
C ALA A 90 -20.49 15.36 -23.67
N ARG A 91 -20.36 14.62 -22.56
CA ARG A 91 -20.74 13.20 -22.42
C ARG A 91 -21.97 12.98 -21.51
N GLY A 92 -22.64 14.05 -21.08
CA GLY A 92 -23.77 13.98 -20.14
C GLY A 92 -23.42 13.51 -18.73
N LEU A 93 -22.13 13.33 -18.42
CA LEU A 93 -21.63 12.77 -17.17
C LEU A 93 -21.71 13.79 -16.03
N ARG A 94 -21.84 13.28 -14.80
CA ARG A 94 -21.86 14.09 -13.56
C ARG A 94 -21.05 13.37 -12.48
N PRO A 95 -20.27 14.09 -11.64
CA PRO A 95 -19.46 13.45 -10.59
C PRO A 95 -20.31 12.63 -9.62
N LEU A 96 -20.07 11.32 -9.55
CA LEU A 96 -20.83 10.38 -8.75
C LEU A 96 -20.39 10.46 -7.28
N ARG A 97 -21.16 11.21 -6.48
CA ARG A 97 -20.92 11.39 -5.03
C ARG A 97 -20.80 10.07 -4.26
N GLN A 98 -21.52 9.03 -4.68
CA GLN A 98 -21.44 7.68 -4.07
C GLN A 98 -20.09 6.99 -4.30
N LEU A 99 -19.38 7.33 -5.39
CA LEU A 99 -18.02 6.86 -5.68
C LEU A 99 -16.94 7.81 -5.13
N GLY A 100 -17.32 8.88 -4.43
CA GLY A 100 -16.38 9.85 -3.86
C GLY A 100 -15.56 10.65 -4.89
N GLN A 101 -16.04 10.75 -6.14
CA GLN A 101 -15.30 11.39 -7.24
C GLN A 101 -15.02 12.89 -6.98
N ASN A 102 -13.73 13.22 -6.94
CA ASN A 102 -13.20 14.58 -6.94
C ASN A 102 -11.99 14.58 -7.89
N PHE A 103 -12.16 15.01 -9.14
CA PHE A 103 -11.13 14.90 -10.18
C PHE A 103 -10.00 15.91 -9.96
N LEU A 104 -8.74 15.49 -10.03
CA LEU A 104 -7.58 16.38 -9.92
C LEU A 104 -7.54 17.33 -11.13
N ALA A 105 -7.51 18.63 -10.86
CA ALA A 105 -7.71 19.72 -11.81
C ALA A 105 -6.50 20.68 -11.90
N GLU A 106 -5.34 20.26 -11.42
CA GLU A 106 -4.08 21.01 -11.50
C GLU A 106 -2.95 20.08 -12.04
N PRO A 107 -2.46 20.30 -13.27
CA PRO A 107 -1.50 19.41 -13.94
C PRO A 107 -0.11 19.33 -13.29
N THR A 108 0.35 20.41 -12.68
CA THR A 108 1.66 20.48 -12.00
C THR A 108 1.68 19.55 -10.78
N LEU A 109 0.57 19.47 -10.04
CA LEU A 109 0.44 18.54 -8.90
C LEU A 109 0.32 17.10 -9.38
N ALA A 110 -0.37 16.85 -10.51
CA ALA A 110 -0.41 15.53 -11.15
C ALA A 110 1.00 15.05 -11.54
N ALA A 111 1.80 15.92 -12.16
CA ALA A 111 3.21 15.64 -12.48
C ALA A 111 4.06 15.38 -11.22
N GLN A 112 3.86 16.15 -10.15
CA GLN A 112 4.57 15.97 -8.87
C GLN A 112 4.14 14.69 -8.13
N ILE A 113 2.89 14.24 -8.29
CA ILE A 113 2.43 12.93 -7.79
C ILE A 113 3.04 11.78 -8.60
N ALA A 114 3.08 11.90 -9.93
CA ALA A 114 3.75 10.92 -10.79
C ALA A 114 5.25 10.80 -10.45
N GLN A 115 5.96 11.91 -10.26
CA GLN A 115 7.37 11.92 -9.84
C GLN A 115 7.62 11.19 -8.51
N ALA A 116 6.65 11.18 -7.59
CA ALA A 116 6.81 10.51 -6.30
C ALA A 116 6.83 8.97 -6.40
N ILE A 117 6.29 8.38 -7.48
CA ILE A 117 6.36 6.94 -7.77
C ILE A 117 7.81 6.49 -8.03
N GLY A 118 8.67 7.39 -8.51
CA GLY A 118 10.04 7.09 -8.90
C GLY A 118 10.21 7.03 -10.42
N PRO A 119 11.37 6.57 -10.92
CA PRO A 119 11.66 6.51 -12.36
C PRO A 119 10.80 5.46 -13.07
N ALA A 120 10.55 5.67 -14.36
CA ALA A 120 9.95 4.66 -15.23
C ALA A 120 10.86 3.43 -15.37
N GLY A 121 10.25 2.25 -15.35
CA GLY A 121 10.91 0.95 -15.53
C GLY A 121 10.10 0.04 -16.45
N SER A 122 10.41 -1.26 -16.45
CA SER A 122 9.74 -2.25 -17.30
C SER A 122 8.36 -2.70 -16.80
N GLU A 123 8.02 -2.46 -15.53
CA GLU A 123 6.71 -2.79 -14.97
C GLU A 123 5.74 -1.59 -15.02
N PRO A 124 4.45 -1.83 -15.33
CA PRO A 124 3.44 -0.78 -15.35
C PRO A 124 3.11 -0.28 -13.93
N VAL A 125 2.76 0.99 -13.83
CA VAL A 125 2.14 1.57 -12.64
C VAL A 125 0.66 1.23 -12.65
N GLN A 126 0.15 0.65 -11.56
CA GLN A 126 -1.27 0.38 -11.40
C GLN A 126 -1.97 1.62 -10.83
N GLU A 127 -2.92 2.21 -11.55
CA GLU A 127 -3.62 3.43 -11.14
C GLU A 127 -5.04 3.11 -10.69
N ILE A 128 -5.38 3.40 -9.43
CA ILE A 128 -6.70 3.12 -8.86
C ILE A 128 -7.56 4.39 -8.89
N GLY A 129 -8.67 4.35 -9.60
CA GLY A 129 -9.55 5.51 -9.81
C GLY A 129 -8.88 6.60 -10.65
N PRO A 130 -8.52 6.33 -11.93
CA PRO A 130 -7.98 7.34 -12.85
C PRO A 130 -8.94 8.51 -13.05
N GLY A 131 -10.26 8.28 -12.91
CA GLY A 131 -11.28 9.30 -13.13
C GLY A 131 -11.27 9.79 -14.59
N LEU A 132 -10.93 11.07 -14.78
CA LEU A 132 -10.73 11.64 -16.13
C LEU A 132 -9.27 11.49 -16.63
N GLY A 133 -8.42 10.73 -15.93
CA GLY A 133 -7.05 10.40 -16.34
C GLY A 133 -6.01 11.50 -16.11
N ALA A 134 -6.20 12.33 -15.07
CA ALA A 134 -5.28 13.45 -14.78
C ALA A 134 -3.88 12.94 -14.39
N LEU A 135 -3.82 11.95 -13.48
CA LEU A 135 -2.58 11.30 -13.08
C LEU A 135 -2.09 10.30 -14.15
N THR A 136 -3.00 9.59 -14.83
CA THR A 136 -2.69 8.78 -16.04
C THR A 136 -1.82 9.53 -17.05
N ARG A 137 -2.23 10.74 -17.47
CA ARG A 137 -1.46 11.55 -18.44
C ARG A 137 -0.09 11.96 -17.87
N ALA A 138 -0.01 12.27 -16.58
CA ALA A 138 1.25 12.61 -15.92
C ALA A 138 2.23 11.42 -15.86
N LEU A 139 1.75 10.22 -15.56
CA LEU A 139 2.54 8.98 -15.56
C LEU A 139 3.05 8.62 -16.96
N LEU A 140 2.16 8.69 -17.97
CA LEU A 140 2.50 8.46 -19.38
C LEU A 140 3.51 9.50 -19.89
N ALA A 141 3.40 10.78 -19.47
CA ALA A 141 4.36 11.83 -19.81
C ALA A 141 5.71 11.64 -19.09
N ALA A 142 5.72 11.11 -17.87
CA ALA A 142 6.92 10.70 -17.15
C ALA A 142 7.56 9.39 -17.67
N GLY A 143 6.96 8.77 -18.69
CA GLY A 143 7.53 7.61 -19.40
C GLY A 143 7.01 6.24 -18.94
N HIS A 144 6.19 6.17 -17.89
CA HIS A 144 5.64 4.90 -17.41
C HIS A 144 4.63 4.29 -18.41
N SER A 145 4.45 2.96 -18.32
CA SER A 145 3.21 2.30 -18.73
C SER A 145 2.22 2.29 -17.56
N VAL A 146 0.92 2.31 -17.86
CA VAL A 146 -0.15 2.44 -16.86
C VAL A 146 -1.22 1.37 -17.05
N GLU A 147 -1.50 0.61 -15.99
CA GLU A 147 -2.69 -0.22 -15.86
C GLU A 147 -3.70 0.49 -14.96
N ALA A 148 -4.65 1.20 -15.56
CA ALA A 148 -5.64 1.97 -14.82
C ALA A 148 -6.87 1.12 -14.50
N LEU A 149 -7.40 1.23 -13.28
CA LEU A 149 -8.52 0.45 -12.75
C LEU A 149 -9.65 1.39 -12.35
N GLU A 150 -10.77 1.31 -13.05
CA GLU A 150 -11.95 2.19 -12.90
C GLU A 150 -13.23 1.37 -12.77
N ILE A 151 -14.22 1.90 -12.05
CA ILE A 151 -15.52 1.27 -11.79
C ILE A 151 -16.68 2.02 -12.46
N ASP A 152 -16.53 3.33 -12.72
CA ASP A 152 -17.55 4.14 -13.38
C ASP A 152 -17.57 3.86 -14.89
N GLN A 153 -18.65 3.24 -15.38
CA GLN A 153 -18.85 2.88 -16.79
C GLN A 153 -18.81 4.09 -17.75
N GLY A 154 -19.22 5.28 -17.30
CA GLY A 154 -19.13 6.50 -18.11
C GLY A 154 -17.69 7.00 -18.25
N LEU A 155 -16.88 6.84 -17.20
CA LEU A 155 -15.46 7.16 -17.23
C LEU A 155 -14.65 6.09 -17.96
N ILE A 156 -15.00 4.82 -17.83
CA ILE A 156 -14.44 3.70 -18.60
C ILE A 156 -14.54 3.97 -20.10
N SER A 157 -15.73 4.31 -20.60
CA SER A 157 -15.96 4.64 -22.01
C SER A 157 -15.12 5.85 -22.45
N PHE A 158 -15.07 6.91 -21.64
CA PHE A 158 -14.23 8.08 -21.90
C PHE A 158 -12.72 7.74 -21.96
N LEU A 159 -12.21 6.90 -21.04
CA LEU A 159 -10.80 6.52 -20.98
C LEU A 159 -10.41 5.60 -22.16
N GLN A 160 -11.31 4.70 -22.57
CA GLN A 160 -11.13 3.87 -23.78
C GLN A 160 -11.04 4.72 -25.06
N GLU A 161 -11.74 5.86 -25.10
CA GLU A 161 -11.71 6.81 -26.23
C GLU A 161 -10.46 7.71 -26.20
N ASP A 162 -10.20 8.39 -25.08
CA ASP A 162 -9.13 9.41 -24.93
C ASP A 162 -7.72 8.80 -25.06
N PHE A 163 -7.54 7.57 -24.55
CA PHE A 163 -6.26 6.84 -24.61
C PHE A 163 -6.22 5.77 -25.72
N LYS A 164 -7.21 5.72 -26.62
CA LYS A 164 -7.36 4.67 -27.67
C LYS A 164 -6.09 4.36 -28.47
N THR A 165 -5.21 5.34 -28.65
CA THR A 165 -3.99 5.23 -29.46
C THR A 165 -2.71 5.06 -28.65
N GLU A 166 -2.73 5.17 -27.31
CA GLU A 166 -1.53 5.12 -26.47
C GLU A 166 -1.16 3.66 -26.10
N PRO A 167 -0.12 3.06 -26.71
CA PRO A 167 0.20 1.65 -26.52
C PRO A 167 0.71 1.30 -25.11
N ARG A 168 1.02 2.30 -24.28
CA ARG A 168 1.47 2.12 -22.89
C ARG A 168 0.32 2.21 -21.87
N PHE A 169 -0.90 2.50 -22.32
CA PHE A 169 -2.09 2.53 -21.47
C PHE A 169 -2.91 1.24 -21.61
N LYS A 170 -3.41 0.74 -20.50
CA LYS A 170 -4.37 -0.36 -20.44
C LYS A 170 -5.41 -0.06 -19.37
N LEU A 171 -6.68 -0.09 -19.74
CA LEU A 171 -7.80 -0.01 -18.80
C LEU A 171 -8.16 -1.40 -18.27
N ILE A 172 -8.60 -1.46 -17.02
CA ILE A 172 -9.12 -2.63 -16.33
C ILE A 172 -10.41 -2.20 -15.64
N GLU A 173 -11.51 -2.89 -15.93
CA GLU A 173 -12.83 -2.53 -15.39
C GLU A 173 -13.12 -3.27 -14.07
N GLY A 174 -13.69 -2.54 -13.09
CA GLY A 174 -14.31 -3.13 -11.91
C GLY A 174 -13.95 -2.48 -10.57
N ASP A 175 -14.37 -3.14 -9.50
CA ASP A 175 -14.17 -2.69 -8.12
C ASP A 175 -12.74 -3.02 -7.64
N ALA A 176 -11.95 -2.00 -7.31
CA ALA A 176 -10.57 -2.15 -6.84
C ALA A 176 -10.42 -3.15 -5.68
N LEU A 177 -11.37 -3.20 -4.72
CA LEU A 177 -11.30 -4.10 -3.56
C LEU A 177 -11.53 -5.57 -3.91
N LYS A 178 -11.98 -5.87 -5.14
CA LYS A 178 -12.22 -7.21 -5.69
C LYS A 178 -11.22 -7.52 -6.81
N THR A 179 -11.18 -6.67 -7.83
CA THR A 179 -10.39 -6.82 -9.07
C THR A 179 -8.88 -6.77 -8.83
N LEU A 180 -8.40 -6.22 -7.70
CA LEU A 180 -6.99 -6.36 -7.32
C LEU A 180 -6.67 -7.75 -6.73
N LEU A 181 -7.61 -8.42 -6.07
CA LEU A 181 -7.35 -9.74 -5.46
C LEU A 181 -7.24 -10.86 -6.51
N SER A 182 -7.89 -10.71 -7.66
CA SER A 182 -7.83 -11.65 -8.79
C SER A 182 -6.65 -11.44 -9.75
N GLN A 183 -5.84 -10.39 -9.56
CA GLN A 183 -4.69 -10.07 -10.41
C GLN A 183 -3.35 -10.46 -9.76
N PRO A 184 -2.26 -10.63 -10.54
CA PRO A 184 -0.90 -10.65 -10.01
C PRO A 184 -0.58 -9.38 -9.21
N PRO A 185 0.20 -9.44 -8.12
CA PRO A 185 0.73 -8.25 -7.45
C PRO A 185 1.53 -7.35 -8.39
N ARG A 186 1.41 -6.03 -8.23
CA ARG A 186 2.19 -5.01 -8.94
C ARG A 186 3.13 -4.29 -7.97
N LYS A 187 4.34 -3.95 -8.42
CA LYS A 187 5.33 -3.21 -7.61
C LYS A 187 4.94 -1.75 -7.40
N LEU A 188 4.40 -1.09 -8.41
CA LEU A 188 4.09 0.33 -8.38
C LEU A 188 2.57 0.51 -8.42
N LEU A 189 2.01 1.19 -7.42
CA LEU A 189 0.58 1.51 -7.36
C LEU A 189 0.38 2.99 -7.02
N CYS A 190 -0.62 3.61 -7.63
CA CYS A 190 -1.01 4.98 -7.34
C CYS A 190 -2.53 5.16 -7.35
N GLY A 191 -3.00 6.33 -6.94
CA GLY A 191 -4.42 6.70 -7.11
C GLY A 191 -4.82 7.96 -6.35
N ASN A 192 -5.91 8.57 -6.79
CA ASN A 192 -6.62 9.61 -6.04
C ASN A 192 -7.80 8.95 -5.31
N LEU A 193 -7.52 8.31 -4.17
CA LEU A 193 -8.39 7.27 -3.63
C LEU A 193 -9.68 7.86 -3.03
N PRO A 194 -10.86 7.34 -3.39
CA PRO A 194 -12.09 7.63 -2.67
C PRO A 194 -11.97 7.28 -1.18
N TYR A 195 -12.44 8.19 -0.33
CA TYR A 195 -12.26 8.10 1.12
C TYR A 195 -12.89 6.84 1.72
N SER A 196 -13.99 6.34 1.12
CA SER A 196 -14.69 5.11 1.51
C SER A 196 -13.86 3.83 1.32
N ILE A 197 -13.04 3.73 0.26
CA ILE A 197 -12.23 2.54 -0.02
C ILE A 197 -10.78 2.66 0.48
N SER A 198 -10.32 3.88 0.78
CA SER A 198 -8.91 4.18 1.10
C SER A 198 -8.33 3.29 2.21
N THR A 199 -9.03 3.14 3.34
CA THR A 199 -8.57 2.29 4.45
C THR A 199 -8.58 0.79 4.12
N PRO A 200 -9.70 0.16 3.68
CA PRO A 200 -9.68 -1.27 3.35
C PRO A 200 -8.72 -1.61 2.21
N LEU A 201 -8.54 -0.73 1.22
CA LEU A 201 -7.60 -0.94 0.11
C LEU A 201 -6.14 -0.99 0.62
N LEU A 202 -5.70 -0.01 1.40
CA LEU A 202 -4.32 -0.01 1.92
C LEU A 202 -4.07 -1.17 2.90
N VAL A 203 -5.09 -1.61 3.65
CA VAL A 203 -5.03 -2.82 4.48
C VAL A 203 -4.89 -4.08 3.61
N GLN A 204 -5.68 -4.25 2.55
CA GLN A 204 -5.50 -5.35 1.60
C GLN A 204 -4.09 -5.35 0.96
N LEU A 205 -3.62 -4.18 0.51
CA LEU A 205 -2.30 -4.03 -0.11
C LEU A 205 -1.14 -4.33 0.85
N ALA A 206 -1.31 -4.08 2.16
CA ALA A 206 -0.33 -4.42 3.19
C ALA A 206 -0.32 -5.92 3.53
N LEU A 207 -1.48 -6.59 3.48
CA LEU A 207 -1.62 -8.03 3.78
C LEU A 207 -1.28 -8.93 2.57
N ARG A 208 -1.26 -8.35 1.36
CA ARG A 208 -0.89 -9.01 0.10
C ARG A 208 0.54 -9.57 0.14
N GLN A 209 0.79 -10.66 -0.58
CA GLN A 209 2.12 -11.27 -0.70
C GLN A 209 2.55 -11.43 -2.17
N PRO A 210 3.68 -10.82 -2.59
CA PRO A 210 4.29 -9.66 -1.96
C PRO A 210 3.34 -8.44 -1.93
N PRO A 211 3.50 -7.52 -0.96
CA PRO A 211 2.88 -6.20 -1.03
C PRO A 211 3.64 -5.33 -2.08
N PRO A 212 3.02 -4.25 -2.60
CA PRO A 212 3.68 -3.36 -3.57
C PRO A 212 4.98 -2.76 -3.03
N GLU A 213 5.92 -2.42 -3.91
CA GLU A 213 7.19 -1.77 -3.54
C GLU A 213 7.04 -0.27 -3.27
N THR A 214 6.20 0.41 -4.05
CA THR A 214 5.87 1.83 -3.86
C THR A 214 4.37 2.04 -4.09
N VAL A 215 3.72 2.67 -3.12
CA VAL A 215 2.34 3.14 -3.21
C VAL A 215 2.31 4.66 -3.05
N VAL A 216 1.83 5.41 -4.05
CA VAL A 216 1.62 6.87 -3.94
C VAL A 216 0.15 7.22 -4.07
N VAL A 217 -0.46 7.61 -2.97
CA VAL A 217 -1.91 7.81 -2.89
C VAL A 217 -2.25 9.20 -2.37
N THR A 218 -3.17 9.86 -3.07
CA THR A 218 -3.85 11.04 -2.52
C THR A 218 -4.99 10.55 -1.63
N LEU A 219 -5.07 11.13 -0.43
CA LEU A 219 -5.99 10.78 0.64
C LEU A 219 -6.55 12.06 1.28
N GLN A 220 -7.63 11.92 2.05
CA GLN A 220 -8.07 12.95 2.99
C GLN A 220 -6.95 13.25 4.00
N LYS A 221 -6.68 14.52 4.32
CA LYS A 221 -5.56 14.92 5.19
C LYS A 221 -5.59 14.21 6.55
N GLU A 222 -6.74 14.15 7.21
CA GLU A 222 -6.90 13.44 8.49
C GLU A 222 -6.56 11.94 8.38
N VAL A 223 -6.94 11.29 7.28
CA VAL A 223 -6.65 9.87 7.02
C VAL A 223 -5.15 9.66 6.74
N ALA A 224 -4.52 10.59 6.01
CA ALA A 224 -3.08 10.59 5.78
C ALA A 224 -2.28 10.85 7.07
N ASP A 225 -2.75 11.77 7.91
CA ASP A 225 -2.19 12.06 9.22
C ASP A 225 -2.26 10.82 10.13
N ARG A 226 -3.40 10.12 10.15
CA ARG A 226 -3.64 8.88 10.90
C ARG A 226 -2.72 7.73 10.49
N PHE A 227 -2.41 7.57 9.20
CA PHE A 227 -1.50 6.50 8.73
C PHE A 227 -0.02 6.82 9.00
N ALA A 228 0.36 8.09 8.98
CA ALA A 228 1.71 8.55 9.32
C ALA A 228 1.88 8.90 10.82
N ALA A 229 0.84 8.69 11.64
CA ALA A 229 0.82 9.04 13.05
C ALA A 229 1.91 8.29 13.84
N GLN A 230 2.46 8.94 14.88
CA GLN A 230 3.47 8.36 15.75
C GLN A 230 2.84 7.75 17.01
N PRO A 231 3.49 6.79 17.68
CA PRO A 231 3.05 6.30 18.99
C PRO A 231 2.80 7.44 19.98
N ARG A 232 1.84 7.23 20.89
CA ARG A 232 1.32 8.20 21.88
C ARG A 232 0.53 9.39 21.31
N SER A 233 0.30 9.47 19.99
CA SER A 233 -0.60 10.47 19.39
C SER A 233 -2.08 10.03 19.42
N SER A 234 -3.00 11.00 19.22
CA SER A 234 -4.45 10.76 19.21
C SER A 234 -4.93 9.84 18.08
N ASP A 235 -4.18 9.78 16.99
CA ASP A 235 -4.59 9.20 15.72
C ASP A 235 -3.91 7.83 15.46
N TYR A 236 -3.01 7.42 16.38
CA TYR A 236 -2.31 6.15 16.31
C TYR A 236 -3.25 4.98 16.59
N GLY A 237 -3.36 4.04 15.66
CA GLY A 237 -4.28 2.90 15.77
C GLY A 237 -3.79 1.65 15.04
N ALA A 238 -4.59 0.59 15.08
CA ALA A 238 -4.23 -0.72 14.52
C ALA A 238 -3.89 -0.69 13.02
N VAL A 239 -4.52 0.18 12.22
CA VAL A 239 -4.16 0.37 10.81
C VAL A 239 -2.80 1.04 10.68
N THR A 240 -2.53 2.07 11.50
CA THR A 240 -1.24 2.76 11.58
C THR A 240 -0.10 1.77 11.85
N VAL A 241 -0.29 0.89 12.83
CA VAL A 241 0.67 -0.19 13.15
C VAL A 241 0.89 -1.10 11.94
N LEU A 242 -0.16 -1.69 11.35
CA LEU A 242 -0.03 -2.59 10.20
C LEU A 242 0.71 -1.91 9.03
N LEU A 243 0.28 -0.72 8.63
CA LEU A 243 0.89 -0.01 7.51
C LEU A 243 2.35 0.35 7.81
N GLN A 244 2.70 0.74 9.03
CA GLN A 244 4.07 1.06 9.42
C GLN A 244 4.96 -0.17 9.66
N THR A 245 4.40 -1.36 9.91
CA THR A 245 5.12 -2.64 9.91
C THR A 245 5.52 -3.05 8.49
N VAL A 246 4.68 -2.80 7.48
CA VAL A 246 4.94 -3.18 6.07
C VAL A 246 5.70 -2.11 5.30
N PHE A 247 5.44 -0.82 5.60
CA PHE A 247 5.95 0.31 4.84
C PHE A 247 6.66 1.36 5.71
N GLN A 248 7.61 2.07 5.10
CA GLN A 248 8.00 3.42 5.49
C GLN A 248 7.00 4.40 4.85
N ILE A 249 6.40 5.28 5.66
CA ILE A 249 5.31 6.16 5.24
C ILE A 249 5.78 7.61 5.29
N GLU A 250 5.65 8.31 4.17
CA GLU A 250 6.15 9.67 3.95
C GLU A 250 5.00 10.58 3.51
N LYS A 251 4.81 11.72 4.18
CA LYS A 251 3.92 12.79 3.72
C LYS A 251 4.64 13.58 2.64
N VAL A 252 4.32 13.32 1.37
CA VAL A 252 4.95 14.00 0.23
C VAL A 252 4.53 15.47 0.17
N ARG A 253 3.24 15.75 0.40
CA ARG A 253 2.67 17.11 0.41
C ARG A 253 1.25 17.15 0.98
N ALA A 254 0.79 18.35 1.33
CA ALA A 254 -0.65 18.68 1.35
C ALA A 254 -1.14 19.09 -0.05
N LEU A 255 -2.46 19.04 -0.24
CA LEU A 255 -3.20 19.48 -1.43
C LEU A 255 -4.46 20.24 -0.97
N PRO A 256 -4.58 21.56 -1.24
CA PRO A 256 -5.75 22.33 -0.85
C PRO A 256 -6.97 21.98 -1.74
N PRO A 257 -8.22 22.12 -1.25
CA PRO A 257 -9.40 21.62 -1.97
C PRO A 257 -9.65 22.23 -3.35
N GLU A 258 -9.15 23.43 -3.62
CA GLU A 258 -9.24 24.17 -4.88
C GLU A 258 -8.68 23.40 -6.08
N VAL A 259 -7.77 22.44 -5.85
CA VAL A 259 -7.09 21.69 -6.92
C VAL A 259 -7.93 20.52 -7.46
N PHE A 260 -9.17 20.37 -7.01
CA PHE A 260 -10.08 19.30 -7.40
C PHE A 260 -11.43 19.83 -7.90
N TYR A 261 -12.08 19.07 -8.80
CA TYR A 261 -13.45 19.29 -9.22
C TYR A 261 -14.30 18.00 -9.12
N PRO A 262 -15.41 17.98 -8.35
CA PRO A 262 -15.84 19.01 -7.41
C PRO A 262 -14.81 19.28 -6.30
N ARG A 263 -14.95 20.43 -5.62
CA ARG A 263 -14.14 20.79 -4.47
C ARG A 263 -14.52 19.91 -3.26
N PRO A 264 -13.61 19.14 -2.66
CA PRO A 264 -13.88 18.42 -1.41
C PRO A 264 -14.06 19.38 -0.23
N ARG A 265 -14.71 18.92 0.84
CA ARG A 265 -14.99 19.74 2.04
C ARG A 265 -13.80 19.94 2.97
N VAL A 266 -12.69 19.25 2.73
CA VAL A 266 -11.52 19.14 3.60
C VAL A 266 -10.27 18.96 2.76
N ASP A 267 -9.11 19.32 3.32
CA ASP A 267 -7.82 19.16 2.67
C ASP A 267 -7.52 17.69 2.31
N SER A 268 -6.73 17.52 1.25
CA SER A 268 -6.12 16.26 0.89
C SER A 268 -4.61 16.28 1.19
N ALA A 269 -3.98 15.11 1.23
CA ALA A 269 -2.54 14.96 1.32
C ALA A 269 -2.09 13.75 0.50
N VAL A 270 -0.87 13.82 -0.03
CA VAL A 270 -0.24 12.71 -0.77
C VAL A 270 0.67 11.96 0.20
N LEU A 271 0.40 10.67 0.38
CA LEU A 271 1.33 9.75 1.03
C LEU A 271 2.12 8.97 -0.02
N ARG A 272 3.40 8.75 0.28
CA ARG A 272 4.20 7.68 -0.33
C ARG A 272 4.45 6.61 0.72
N LEU A 273 4.18 5.36 0.37
CA LEU A 273 4.47 4.19 1.19
C LEU A 273 5.52 3.34 0.46
N LEU A 274 6.71 3.22 1.03
CA LEU A 274 7.83 2.45 0.49
C LEU A 274 7.95 1.12 1.24
N ARG A 275 8.00 0.00 0.53
CA ARG A 275 8.06 -1.34 1.13
C ARG A 275 9.32 -1.53 1.97
N ARG A 276 9.18 -1.99 3.21
CA ARG A 276 10.35 -2.29 4.06
C ARG A 276 11.13 -3.50 3.51
N PRO A 277 12.47 -3.51 3.61
CA PRO A 277 13.29 -4.64 3.15
C PRO A 277 13.00 -5.95 3.90
N SER A 278 12.65 -5.85 5.19
CA SER A 278 12.17 -6.97 6.01
C SER A 278 10.72 -6.71 6.38
N ILE A 279 9.87 -7.70 6.11
CA ILE A 279 8.43 -7.70 6.42
C ILE A 279 8.15 -9.02 7.14
N PRO A 280 7.56 -9.00 8.35
CA PRO A 280 7.27 -10.24 9.05
C PRO A 280 6.14 -11.05 8.39
N GLY A 281 6.23 -12.38 8.44
CA GLY A 281 5.18 -13.27 7.93
C GLY A 281 3.94 -13.34 8.85
N GLY A 282 2.80 -13.75 8.31
CA GLY A 282 1.57 -13.94 9.11
C GLY A 282 0.87 -12.64 9.53
N LEU A 283 1.01 -11.56 8.75
CA LEU A 283 0.49 -10.22 9.03
C LEU A 283 -1.01 -10.17 9.35
N GLU A 284 -1.83 -11.09 8.84
CA GLU A 284 -3.27 -11.16 9.13
C GLU A 284 -3.55 -11.44 10.61
N LYS A 285 -2.86 -12.45 11.18
CA LYS A 285 -2.97 -12.82 12.60
C LYS A 285 -2.41 -11.72 13.50
N PHE A 286 -1.27 -11.15 13.10
CA PHE A 286 -0.69 -9.98 13.76
C PHE A 286 -1.67 -8.80 13.78
N TYR A 287 -2.27 -8.45 12.65
CA TYR A 287 -3.25 -7.37 12.56
C TYR A 287 -4.51 -7.66 13.39
N ALA A 288 -4.98 -8.91 13.44
CA ALA A 288 -6.09 -9.30 14.33
C ALA A 288 -5.73 -9.11 15.82
N PHE A 289 -4.51 -9.51 16.23
CA PHE A 289 -3.98 -9.31 17.58
C PHE A 289 -3.86 -7.83 17.95
N VAL A 290 -3.28 -7.00 17.06
CA VAL A 290 -3.18 -5.55 17.24
C VAL A 290 -4.57 -4.91 17.31
N ARG A 291 -5.51 -5.25 16.41
CA ARG A 291 -6.90 -4.77 16.46
C ARG A 291 -7.59 -5.11 17.78
N LYS A 292 -7.37 -6.32 18.31
CA LYS A 292 -7.89 -6.70 19.63
C LYS A 292 -7.28 -5.82 20.73
N GLY A 293 -5.96 -5.56 20.69
CA GLY A 293 -5.30 -4.66 21.65
C GLY A 293 -5.84 -3.23 21.66
N PHE A 294 -6.15 -2.65 20.49
CA PHE A 294 -6.76 -1.32 20.38
C PHE A 294 -8.26 -1.26 20.73
N SER A 295 -8.93 -2.39 21.00
CA SER A 295 -10.38 -2.43 21.24
C SER A 295 -10.86 -1.66 22.47
N GLN A 296 -9.97 -1.37 23.44
CA GLN A 296 -10.31 -0.65 24.68
C GLN A 296 -9.32 0.48 24.97
N ARG A 297 -9.40 1.57 24.19
CA ARG A 297 -8.49 2.76 24.22
C ARG A 297 -7.99 3.23 25.60
N ARG A 298 -8.81 3.11 26.66
CA ARG A 298 -8.49 3.59 28.03
C ARG A 298 -7.93 2.50 28.97
N LYS A 299 -7.62 1.29 28.48
CA LYS A 299 -7.12 0.17 29.30
C LYS A 299 -5.70 -0.24 28.90
N GLN A 300 -4.93 -0.70 29.88
CA GLN A 300 -3.63 -1.34 29.65
C GLN A 300 -3.80 -2.68 28.93
N LEU A 301 -2.83 -3.08 28.11
CA LEU A 301 -2.89 -4.27 27.26
C LEU A 301 -3.15 -5.56 28.05
N LYS A 302 -2.63 -5.68 29.28
CA LYS A 302 -2.94 -6.78 30.22
C LYS A 302 -4.40 -6.92 30.67
N ARG A 303 -5.30 -6.03 30.24
CA ARG A 303 -6.76 -6.10 30.44
C ARG A 303 -7.54 -6.39 29.15
N VAL A 304 -6.85 -6.58 28.03
CA VAL A 304 -7.42 -6.65 26.67
C VAL A 304 -6.85 -7.85 25.89
N LEU A 305 -5.58 -8.15 26.12
CA LEU A 305 -4.82 -9.28 25.59
C LEU A 305 -4.28 -10.12 26.77
N PRO A 306 -4.06 -11.44 26.60
CA PRO A 306 -3.45 -12.29 27.63
C PRO A 306 -1.92 -12.10 27.65
N VAL A 307 -1.50 -10.89 28.05
CA VAL A 307 -0.09 -10.45 28.09
C VAL A 307 0.19 -9.75 29.42
N ASN A 308 1.37 -9.92 30.00
CA ASN A 308 1.72 -9.22 31.24
C ASN A 308 2.34 -7.82 30.97
N LEU A 309 1.63 -6.98 30.21
CA LEU A 309 2.11 -5.65 29.82
C LEU A 309 1.22 -4.52 30.36
N ALA A 310 1.81 -3.64 31.16
CA ALA A 310 1.13 -2.53 31.84
C ALA A 310 1.10 -1.20 31.04
N ARG A 311 1.34 -1.25 29.74
CA ARG A 311 1.23 -0.12 28.79
C ARG A 311 -0.12 -0.18 28.05
N ARG A 312 -0.61 0.94 27.53
CA ARG A 312 -1.78 1.01 26.62
C ARG A 312 -1.37 0.73 25.17
N ALA A 313 -2.37 0.53 24.31
CA ALA A 313 -2.17 0.14 22.91
C ALA A 313 -1.43 1.22 22.09
N GLU A 314 -1.74 2.49 22.32
CA GLU A 314 -1.11 3.62 21.63
C GLU A 314 0.33 3.89 22.06
N GLU A 315 0.80 3.29 23.16
CA GLU A 315 2.16 3.52 23.66
C GLU A 315 3.25 2.70 22.96
N LEU A 316 2.88 1.66 22.20
CA LEU A 316 3.80 0.73 21.55
C LEU A 316 4.07 1.13 20.10
N ASP A 317 5.34 1.07 19.68
CA ASP A 317 5.72 1.21 18.27
C ASP A 317 5.48 -0.10 17.46
N PRO A 318 5.55 -0.09 16.11
CA PRO A 318 5.28 -1.27 15.28
C PRO A 318 6.22 -2.46 15.52
N SER A 319 7.44 -2.22 16.01
CA SER A 319 8.41 -3.26 16.36
C SER A 319 8.14 -3.86 17.74
N GLU A 320 7.73 -3.04 18.73
CA GLU A 320 7.28 -3.51 20.04
C GLU A 320 5.99 -4.33 19.92
N TRP A 321 5.06 -3.88 19.07
CA TRP A 321 3.87 -4.63 18.70
C TRP A 321 4.20 -5.99 18.09
N TRP A 322 5.19 -6.04 17.19
CA TRP A 322 5.64 -7.28 16.58
C TRP A 322 6.25 -8.23 17.62
N GLN A 323 7.15 -7.74 18.47
CA GLN A 323 7.76 -8.54 19.54
C GLN A 323 6.72 -9.12 20.51
N LEU A 324 5.70 -8.34 20.89
CA LEU A 324 4.60 -8.80 21.74
C LEU A 324 3.74 -9.89 21.07
N TYR A 325 3.54 -9.79 19.75
CA TYR A 325 2.86 -10.82 18.97
C TYR A 325 3.70 -12.11 18.84
N GLU A 326 5.02 -12.01 18.66
CA GLU A 326 5.91 -13.17 18.64
C GLU A 326 5.91 -13.92 19.99
N GLN A 327 5.96 -13.18 21.10
CA GLN A 327 6.04 -13.73 22.46
C GLN A 327 4.74 -14.35 22.95
N CYS A 328 3.59 -13.75 22.61
CA CYS A 328 2.29 -14.15 23.18
C CYS A 328 1.19 -14.33 22.13
N GLY A 329 1.25 -13.63 21.00
CA GLY A 329 0.19 -13.60 19.99
C GLY A 329 0.13 -14.81 19.07
N ARG A 330 1.24 -15.49 18.79
CA ARG A 330 1.29 -16.69 17.93
C ARG A 330 0.53 -17.91 18.47
N ALA A 331 0.25 -17.94 19.78
CA ALA A 331 -0.41 -19.06 20.47
C ALA A 331 -1.92 -18.84 20.70
N ILE A 332 -2.51 -17.85 20.01
CA ILE A 332 -3.90 -17.38 20.15
C ILE A 332 -4.61 -17.45 18.79
#